data_AF-A0A497I403-F1
#
_entry.id   AF-A0A497I403-F1
#
_cell.length_a   1.000
_cell.length_b   1.000
_cell.length_c   1.000
_cell.angle_alpha   90.00
_cell.angle_beta   90.00
_cell.angle_gamma   90.00
#
_symmetry.space_group_name_H-M   'P 1'
#
loop_
_entity.id
_entity.type
_entity.pdbx_description
1 polymer ?
#
loop_
_entity_poly.entity_id
_entity_poly.type
_entity_poly.pdbx_seq_one_letter_code
_entity_poly.pdbx_strand_id
1 'polypeptide(L)'
;MFQIPLEDIVKRIKEERGLEEEKIMEMIERKVSELKGLVTREGAAHIVANELGVQLLEDMGRKELQLKNLIPGLRNVTVVGRVLRVFEGREWQKGDRKGKVASFIIVDGTGRTRVTIWDK
;
A
#
# COMPACT_ATOMS: atom_id res chain seq x y z
N MET A 1 5.05 -13.79 4.64
CA MET A 1 3.91 -14.02 3.72
C MET A 1 2.87 -12.99 4.07
N PHE A 2 2.52 -12.09 3.15
CA PHE A 2 1.54 -11.03 3.41
C PHE A 2 0.15 -11.67 3.52
N GLN A 3 -0.55 -11.45 4.63
CA GLN A 3 -1.94 -11.87 4.79
C GLN A 3 -2.82 -10.65 4.51
N ILE A 4 -3.51 -10.64 3.36
CA ILE A 4 -4.62 -9.73 3.15
C ILE A 4 -5.82 -10.31 3.92
N PRO A 5 -6.48 -9.53 4.79
CA PRO A 5 -7.69 -9.99 5.48
C PRO A 5 -8.77 -10.45 4.50
N LEU A 6 -9.52 -11.49 4.87
CA LEU A 6 -10.62 -12.03 4.06
C LEU A 6 -11.62 -10.94 3.64
N GLU A 7 -11.94 -10.04 4.56
CA GLU A 7 -12.88 -8.93 4.35
C GLU A 7 -12.45 -8.01 3.20
N ASP A 8 -11.16 -7.68 3.12
CA ASP A 8 -10.61 -6.83 2.06
C ASP A 8 -10.66 -7.52 0.69
N ILE A 9 -10.44 -8.84 0.66
CA ILE A 9 -10.52 -9.64 -0.58
C ILE A 9 -11.96 -9.70 -1.08
N VAL A 10 -12.92 -9.99 -0.20
CA VAL A 10 -14.35 -10.07 -0.56
C VAL A 10 -14.84 -8.72 -1.06
N LYS A 11 -14.46 -7.63 -0.38
CA LYS A 11 -14.82 -6.27 -0.79
C LYS A 11 -14.33 -5.94 -2.20
N ARG A 12 -13.09 -6.28 -2.55
CA ARG A 12 -12.57 -6.06 -3.91
C ARG A 12 -13.28 -6.88 -4.97
N ILE A 13 -13.53 -8.17 -4.69
CA ILE A 13 -14.27 -9.02 -5.62
C ILE A 13 -15.67 -8.44 -5.88
N LYS A 14 -16.34 -7.94 -4.82
CA LYS A 14 -17.63 -7.27 -4.93
C LYS A 14 -17.55 -6.00 -5.79
N GLU A 15 -16.55 -5.15 -5.56
CA GLU A 15 -16.36 -3.88 -6.29
C GLU A 15 -16.05 -4.09 -7.77
N GLU A 16 -15.16 -5.02 -8.12
CA GLU A 16 -14.73 -5.24 -9.51
C GLU A 16 -15.70 -6.13 -10.31
N ARG A 17 -16.36 -7.09 -9.66
CA ARG A 17 -17.21 -8.09 -10.35
C ARG A 17 -18.70 -7.91 -10.11
N GLY A 18 -19.11 -6.99 -9.24
CA GLY A 18 -20.52 -6.73 -8.93
C GLY A 18 -21.23 -7.96 -8.35
N LEU A 19 -20.50 -8.82 -7.63
CA LEU A 19 -21.04 -10.04 -7.03
C LEU A 19 -21.49 -9.78 -5.59
N GLU A 20 -22.60 -10.41 -5.19
CA GLU A 20 -23.06 -10.39 -3.80
C GLU A 20 -22.09 -11.14 -2.88
N GLU A 21 -21.95 -10.63 -1.65
CA GLU A 21 -21.01 -11.18 -0.65
C GLU A 21 -21.31 -12.65 -0.35
N GLU A 22 -22.57 -13.02 -0.24
CA GLU A 22 -23.00 -14.40 0.02
C GLU A 22 -22.49 -15.36 -1.07
N LYS A 23 -22.58 -14.95 -2.34
CA LYS A 23 -22.10 -15.74 -3.47
C LYS A 23 -20.58 -15.86 -3.49
N ILE A 24 -19.87 -14.79 -3.13
CA ILE A 24 -18.41 -14.81 -3.01
C ILE A 24 -17.99 -15.78 -1.90
N MET A 25 -18.67 -15.74 -0.75
CA MET A 25 -18.41 -16.63 0.37
C MET A 25 -18.67 -18.10 0.02
N GLU A 26 -19.75 -18.39 -0.70
CA GLU A 26 -20.04 -19.74 -1.20
C GLU A 26 -18.90 -20.27 -2.09
N MET A 27 -18.39 -19.44 -3.01
CA MET A 27 -17.25 -19.81 -3.86
C MET A 27 -15.98 -20.10 -3.05
N ILE A 28 -15.74 -19.33 -1.99
CA ILE A 28 -14.58 -19.50 -1.10
C ILE A 28 -14.69 -20.80 -0.31
N GLU A 29 -15.84 -21.06 0.33
CA GLU A 29 -16.06 -22.29 1.10
C GLU A 29 -15.97 -23.54 0.21
N ARG A 30 -16.51 -23.46 -1.02
CA ARG A 30 -16.35 -24.52 -2.02
C ARG A 30 -14.87 -24.77 -2.32
N LYS A 31 -14.07 -23.72 -2.50
CA LYS A 31 -12.63 -23.83 -2.78
C LYS A 31 -11.85 -24.43 -1.60
N VAL A 32 -12.18 -24.06 -0.37
CA VAL A 32 -11.58 -24.66 0.84
C VAL A 32 -11.85 -26.17 0.89
N SER A 33 -13.08 -26.57 0.59
CA SER A 33 -13.50 -27.97 0.54
C SER A 33 -12.80 -28.76 -0.58
N GLU A 34 -12.75 -28.20 -1.80
CA GLU A 34 -12.05 -28.77 -2.96
C GLU A 34 -10.58 -29.07 -2.64
N LEU A 35 -9.93 -28.14 -1.94
CA LEU A 35 -8.52 -28.22 -1.56
C LEU A 35 -8.30 -28.99 -0.26
N LYS A 36 -9.33 -29.66 0.27
CA LYS A 36 -9.26 -30.57 1.44
C LYS A 36 -8.58 -29.95 2.66
N GLY A 37 -8.77 -28.65 2.88
CA GLY A 37 -8.16 -27.93 4.01
C GLY A 37 -6.65 -27.69 3.88
N LEU A 38 -6.05 -27.88 2.70
CA LEU A 38 -4.65 -27.52 2.43
C LEU A 38 -4.45 -26.00 2.39
N VAL A 39 -5.53 -25.22 2.30
CA VAL A 39 -5.50 -23.77 2.29
C VAL A 39 -6.42 -23.20 3.36
N THR A 40 -6.06 -22.04 3.89
CA THR A 40 -6.93 -21.26 4.78
C THR A 40 -8.05 -20.58 3.97
N ARG A 41 -9.04 -20.01 4.66
CA ARG A 41 -10.14 -19.25 4.01
C ARG A 41 -9.60 -18.05 3.24
N GLU A 42 -8.59 -17.37 3.78
CA GLU A 42 -7.89 -16.27 3.10
C GLU A 42 -7.17 -16.78 1.85
N GLY A 43 -6.47 -17.92 1.95
CA GLY A 43 -5.81 -18.56 0.81
C GLY A 43 -6.80 -18.96 -0.28
N ALA A 44 -7.94 -19.53 0.09
CA ALA A 44 -9.03 -19.85 -0.82
C ALA A 44 -9.64 -18.59 -1.46
N ALA A 45 -9.82 -17.52 -0.69
CA ALA A 45 -10.29 -16.22 -1.20
C ALA A 45 -9.33 -15.61 -2.23
N HIS A 46 -8.02 -15.74 -2.00
CA HIS A 46 -7.01 -15.34 -2.98
C HIS A 46 -7.10 -16.14 -4.29
N ILE A 47 -7.33 -17.45 -4.20
CA ILE A 47 -7.50 -18.31 -5.38
C ILE A 47 -8.77 -17.90 -6.15
N VAL A 48 -9.88 -17.72 -5.44
CA VAL A 48 -11.15 -17.29 -6.02
C VAL A 48 -11.02 -15.92 -6.70
N ALA A 49 -10.33 -14.97 -6.07
CA ALA A 49 -10.09 -13.66 -6.68
C ALA A 49 -9.31 -13.79 -8.00
N ASN A 50 -8.23 -14.58 -8.03
CA ASN A 50 -7.45 -14.82 -9.25
C ASN A 50 -8.25 -15.53 -10.35
N GLU A 51 -9.08 -16.53 -10.00
CA GLU A 51 -9.99 -17.21 -10.93
C GLU A 51 -11.03 -16.23 -11.51
N LEU A 52 -11.51 -15.34 -10.65
CA LEU A 52 -12.33 -14.21 -11.02
C LEU A 52 -11.47 -13.05 -11.55
N GLY A 53 -10.25 -13.25 -12.05
CA GLY A 53 -9.40 -12.19 -12.64
C GLY A 53 -9.35 -10.85 -11.88
N VAL A 54 -9.49 -10.88 -10.55
CA VAL A 54 -9.38 -9.73 -9.63
C VAL A 54 -7.94 -9.68 -9.15
N GLN A 55 -7.22 -8.63 -9.52
CA GLN A 55 -5.80 -8.50 -9.21
C GLN A 55 -5.60 -7.93 -7.80
N LEU A 56 -5.59 -8.83 -6.81
CA LEU A 56 -5.37 -8.45 -5.40
C LEU A 56 -3.98 -7.83 -5.13
N LEU A 57 -3.01 -8.07 -6.02
CA LEU A 57 -1.63 -7.60 -5.88
C LEU A 57 -1.45 -6.14 -6.30
N GLU A 58 -2.26 -5.62 -7.21
CA GLU A 58 -2.07 -4.28 -7.77
C GLU A 58 -2.64 -3.19 -6.86
N ASP A 59 -3.73 -3.47 -6.15
CA ASP A 59 -4.38 -2.51 -5.25
C ASP A 59 -3.90 -2.59 -3.79
N MET A 60 -2.76 -3.23 -3.48
CA MET A 60 -2.02 -2.82 -2.28
C MET A 60 -1.30 -1.48 -2.55
N GLY A 61 -2.08 -0.48 -3.00
CA GLY A 61 -1.74 0.92 -2.84
C GLY A 61 -1.36 1.08 -1.39
N ARG A 62 -0.06 1.16 -1.16
CA ARG A 62 0.57 1.20 0.17
C ARG A 62 -0.27 2.13 1.02
N LYS A 63 -1.02 1.57 1.99
CA LYS A 63 -2.06 2.28 2.73
C LYS A 63 -1.53 3.67 3.07
N GLU A 64 -2.07 4.70 2.41
CA GLU A 64 -1.48 6.02 2.45
C GLU A 64 -1.50 6.51 3.90
N LEU A 65 -0.31 6.68 4.47
CA LEU A 65 -0.19 7.14 5.83
C LEU A 65 -0.31 8.66 5.83
N GLN A 66 -1.27 9.15 6.60
CA GLN A 66 -1.42 10.59 6.84
C GLN A 66 -0.16 11.14 7.52
N LEU A 67 0.29 12.33 7.11
CA LEU A 67 1.52 12.95 7.59
C LEU A 67 1.53 13.12 9.11
N LYS A 68 0.38 13.40 9.74
CA LYS A 68 0.27 13.51 11.21
C LYS A 68 0.61 12.22 11.96
N ASN A 69 0.55 11.07 11.29
CA ASN A 69 0.78 9.75 11.87
C ASN A 69 2.20 9.23 11.59
N LEU A 70 3.06 10.04 10.93
CA LEU A 70 4.47 9.69 10.75
C LEU A 70 5.18 9.69 12.11
N ILE A 71 5.73 8.54 12.48
CA ILE A 71 6.58 8.37 13.67
C ILE A 71 7.94 7.78 13.29
N PRO A 72 9.02 8.09 14.03
CA PRO A 72 10.32 7.48 13.82
C PRO A 72 10.25 5.94 13.89
N GLY A 73 11.00 5.27 13.01
CA GLY A 73 11.11 3.81 13.00
C GLY A 73 10.15 3.09 12.05
N LEU A 74 9.13 3.77 11.50
CA LEU A 74 8.30 3.19 10.44
C LEU A 74 9.12 2.85 9.19
N ARG A 75 8.77 1.74 8.53
CA ARG A 75 9.39 1.26 7.29
C ARG A 75 8.29 0.97 6.25
N ASN A 76 8.66 0.98 4.96
CA ASN A 76 7.72 0.73 3.85
C ASN A 76 6.49 1.65 3.86
N VAL A 77 6.69 2.94 4.13
CA VAL A 77 5.61 3.93 4.21
C VAL A 77 5.35 4.55 2.83
N THR A 78 4.10 4.89 2.56
CA THR A 78 3.74 5.80 1.47
C THR A 78 2.81 6.86 1.97
N VAL A 79 3.04 8.07 1.47
CA VAL A 79 2.31 9.27 1.80
C VAL A 79 1.93 9.93 0.49
N VAL A 80 0.76 10.54 0.45
CA VAL A 80 0.31 11.35 -0.67
C VAL A 80 -0.02 12.74 -0.15
N GLY A 81 0.42 13.75 -0.88
CA GLY A 81 0.25 15.13 -0.49
C GLY A 81 0.68 16.09 -1.59
N ARG A 82 0.27 17.34 -1.45
CA ARG A 82 0.63 18.43 -2.35
C ARG A 82 1.99 19.01 -1.95
N VAL A 83 2.86 19.25 -2.93
CA VAL A 83 4.08 20.03 -2.71
C VAL A 83 3.71 21.50 -2.51
N LEU A 84 3.97 22.02 -1.32
CA LEU A 84 3.67 23.40 -0.94
C LEU A 84 4.78 24.37 -1.35
N ARG A 85 6.04 23.93 -1.26
CA ARG A 85 7.22 24.74 -1.55
C ARG A 85 8.40 23.86 -1.91
N VAL A 86 9.13 24.24 -2.95
CA VAL A 86 10.43 23.67 -3.32
C VAL A 86 11.52 24.67 -2.95
N PHE A 87 12.61 24.20 -2.35
CA PHE A 87 13.79 25.02 -2.07
C PHE A 87 14.89 24.70 -3.08
N GLU A 88 15.69 25.71 -3.42
CA GLU A 88 16.85 25.52 -4.27
C GLU A 88 17.84 24.51 -3.66
N GLY A 89 18.41 23.67 -4.52
CA GLY A 89 19.43 22.72 -4.14
C GLY A 89 20.73 23.43 -3.74
N ARG A 90 21.37 22.94 -2.69
CA ARG A 90 22.64 23.47 -2.18
C ARG A 90 23.74 22.44 -2.37
N GLU A 91 24.89 22.89 -2.83
CA GLU A 91 26.11 22.08 -2.85
C GLU A 91 26.78 22.13 -1.48
N TRP A 92 27.36 21.01 -1.04
CA TRP A 92 28.14 20.93 0.18
C TRP A 92 29.46 20.21 -0.09
N GLN A 93 30.49 20.55 0.69
CA GLN A 93 31.78 19.88 0.68
C GLN A 93 32.25 19.64 2.12
N LYS A 94 32.71 18.42 2.41
CA LYS A 94 33.32 18.05 3.70
C LYS A 94 34.56 17.20 3.43
N GLY A 95 35.74 17.81 3.58
CA GLY A 95 37.00 17.21 3.12
C GLY A 95 36.94 16.95 1.60
N ASP A 96 37.25 15.73 1.19
CA ASP A 96 37.21 15.31 -0.22
C ASP A 96 35.81 14.90 -0.70
N ARG A 97 34.81 14.87 0.20
CA ARG A 97 33.42 14.55 -0.16
C ARG A 97 32.69 15.80 -0.61
N LYS A 98 32.03 15.73 -1.76
CA LYS A 98 31.11 16.74 -2.29
C LYS A 98 29.74 16.12 -2.50
N GLY A 99 28.71 16.91 -2.35
CA GLY A 99 27.35 16.44 -2.52
C GLY A 99 26.35 17.57 -2.74
N LYS A 100 25.09 17.18 -2.92
CA LYS A 100 23.97 18.10 -3.09
C LYS A 100 22.88 17.76 -2.09
N VAL A 101 22.20 18.79 -1.60
CA VAL A 101 21.03 18.62 -0.76
C VAL A 101 19.90 19.47 -1.32
N ALA A 102 18.75 18.87 -1.52
CA ALA A 102 17.53 19.55 -1.92
C ALA A 102 16.44 19.27 -0.90
N SER A 103 15.44 20.14 -0.83
CA SER A 103 14.31 19.90 0.05
C SER A 103 13.04 20.55 -0.47
N PHE A 104 11.90 20.01 -0.03
CA PHE A 104 10.59 20.57 -0.30
C PHE A 104 9.66 20.32 0.90
N ILE A 105 8.54 21.02 0.94
CA ILE A 105 7.47 20.84 1.94
C ILE A 105 6.29 20.13 1.26
N ILE A 106 5.79 19.07 1.89
CA ILE A 106 4.58 18.36 1.49
C ILE A 106 3.46 18.55 2.54
N VAL A 107 2.21 18.65 2.08
CA VAL A 107 0.99 18.80 2.91
C VAL A 107 -0.12 17.87 2.43
N ASP A 108 -0.85 17.23 3.34
CA ASP A 108 -1.93 16.27 3.02
C ASP A 108 -3.28 16.64 3.68
N GLY A 109 -3.39 17.85 4.23
CA GLY A 109 -4.55 18.33 4.99
C GLY A 109 -4.55 17.91 6.47
N THR A 110 -3.76 16.90 6.85
CA THR A 110 -3.60 16.48 8.26
C THR A 110 -2.36 17.06 8.92
N GLY A 111 -1.34 17.36 8.12
CA GLY A 111 -0.11 17.96 8.59
C GLY A 111 0.75 18.45 7.43
N ARG A 112 1.95 18.93 7.78
CA ARG A 112 3.00 19.28 6.82
C ARG A 112 4.33 18.75 7.32
N THR A 113 5.18 18.30 6.41
CA THR A 113 6.56 17.89 6.74
C THR A 113 7.55 18.35 5.68
N ARG A 114 8.83 18.43 6.06
CA ARG A 114 9.93 18.74 5.15
C ARG A 114 10.57 17.44 4.69
N VAL A 115 10.65 17.26 3.38
CA VAL A 115 11.42 16.18 2.77
C VAL A 115 12.78 16.74 2.38
N THR A 116 13.84 16.07 2.82
CA THR A 116 15.23 16.41 2.45
C THR A 116 15.81 15.24 1.69
N ILE A 117 16.29 15.51 0.48
CA ILE A 117 16.91 14.54 -0.41
C ILE A 117 18.40 14.88 -0.48
N TRP A 118 19.23 13.86 -0.31
CA TRP A 118 20.68 13.97 -0.36
C TRP A 118 21.20 13.27 -1.62
N ASP A 119 22.14 13.91 -2.30
CA ASP A 119 22.91 13.38 -3.41
C ASP A 119 22.08 12.75 -4.54
N LYS A 120 22.00 11.41 -4.58
CA LYS A 120 21.23 10.61 -5.54
C LYS A 120 20.29 9.66 -4.81
#